data_AF-A0A350D1F1-F1
#
_entry.id   AF-A0A350D1F1-F1
#
_cell.length_a   1.000
_cell.length_b   1.000
_cell.length_c   1.000
_cell.angle_alpha   90.00
_cell.angle_beta   90.00
_cell.angle_gamma   90.00
#
_symmetry.space_group_name_H-M   'P 1'
#
loop_
_entity.id
_entity.type
_entity.pdbx_description
1 polymer ?
#
loop_
_entity_poly.entity_id
_entity_poly.type
_entity_poly.pdbx_seq_one_letter_code
_entity_poly.pdbx_strand_id
1 'polypeptide(L)'
;MKNFMLRNFGTTDMPENWLVGVLSKEDIRNLTQSVGYKFYYIDKDKIFIHPNVTIFISPDGKVMRYLYGPFLKEKDVSLAFIDAQREKPSINNLVDLAVLACYRYDHSRSRYVIDPTLIFAGLGIFGLFSTLSLAYFYNRHKKEVHQ
;
A
#
# COMPACT_ATOMS: atom_id res chain seq x y z
N MET A 1 -13.03 8.67 -26.82
CA MET A 1 -12.44 7.40 -26.35
C MET A 1 -11.53 6.74 -27.39
N LYS A 2 -12.00 6.42 -28.61
CA LYS A 2 -11.17 5.76 -29.64
C LYS A 2 -9.81 6.41 -29.89
N ASN A 3 -9.76 7.75 -30.03
CA ASN A 3 -8.49 8.47 -30.23
C ASN A 3 -7.57 8.42 -28.99
N PHE A 4 -8.13 8.42 -27.78
CA PHE A 4 -7.36 8.23 -26.55
C PHE A 4 -6.78 6.81 -26.49
N MET A 5 -7.57 5.81 -26.87
CA MET A 5 -7.15 4.42 -26.89
C MET A 5 -6.03 4.17 -27.91
N LEU A 6 -6.19 4.65 -29.15
CA LEU A 6 -5.15 4.55 -30.18
C LEU A 6 -3.86 5.27 -29.77
N ARG A 7 -3.96 6.46 -29.16
CA ARG A 7 -2.78 7.23 -28.76
C ARG A 7 -2.00 6.61 -27.61
N ASN A 8 -2.68 5.99 -26.64
CA ASN A 8 -2.02 5.48 -25.43
C ASN A 8 -1.75 3.97 -25.48
N PHE A 9 -2.63 3.19 -26.11
CA PHE A 9 -2.54 1.72 -26.16
C PHE A 9 -2.23 1.18 -27.57
N GLY A 10 -2.23 2.02 -28.61
CA GLY A 10 -1.95 1.60 -29.99
C GLY A 10 -3.05 0.76 -30.64
N THR A 11 -4.09 0.39 -29.89
CA THR A 11 -5.22 -0.41 -30.37
C THR A 11 -6.53 0.09 -29.76
N THR A 12 -7.62 -0.15 -30.47
CA THR A 12 -8.98 -0.04 -29.92
C THR A 12 -9.59 -1.39 -29.57
N ASP A 13 -8.91 -2.48 -29.94
CA ASP A 13 -9.33 -3.84 -29.66
C ASP A 13 -8.84 -4.23 -28.25
N MET A 14 -9.79 -4.45 -27.34
CA MET A 14 -9.53 -4.79 -25.95
C MET A 14 -10.01 -6.23 -25.71
N PRO A 15 -9.29 -7.01 -24.89
CA PRO A 15 -9.71 -8.37 -24.55
C PRO A 15 -11.14 -8.39 -23.98
N GLU A 16 -11.82 -9.51 -24.19
CA GLU A 16 -13.13 -9.74 -23.60
C GLU A 16 -13.05 -9.53 -22.08
N ASN A 17 -14.00 -8.76 -21.52
CA ASN A 17 -14.07 -8.34 -20.11
C ASN A 17 -13.11 -7.23 -19.65
N TRP A 18 -12.42 -6.55 -20.57
CA TRP A 18 -11.64 -5.35 -20.24
C TRP A 18 -12.41 -4.08 -20.60
N LEU A 19 -12.70 -3.27 -19.59
CA LEU A 19 -13.30 -1.95 -19.76
C LEU A 19 -12.27 -0.87 -19.47
N VAL A 20 -12.07 0.02 -20.44
CA VAL A 20 -11.18 1.17 -20.30
C VAL A 20 -11.99 2.43 -20.61
N GLY A 21 -11.89 3.41 -19.72
CA GLY A 21 -12.66 4.63 -19.84
C GLY A 21 -12.08 5.79 -19.04
N VAL A 22 -12.64 6.97 -19.31
CA VAL A 22 -12.40 8.19 -18.56
C VAL A 22 -13.75 8.66 -18.06
N LEU A 23 -13.81 9.01 -16.78
CA LEU A 23 -15.02 9.41 -16.09
C LEU A 23 -15.09 10.94 -15.94
N SER A 24 -16.24 11.46 -15.54
CA SER A 24 -16.37 12.87 -15.16
C SER A 24 -15.60 13.14 -13.86
N LYS A 25 -15.30 14.41 -13.56
CA LYS A 25 -14.58 14.78 -12.33
C LYS A 25 -15.31 14.32 -11.07
N GLU A 26 -16.64 14.35 -11.09
CA GLU A 26 -17.49 13.93 -9.96
C GLU A 26 -17.43 12.40 -9.78
N ASP A 27 -17.57 11.66 -10.87
CA ASP A 27 -17.51 10.19 -10.84
C ASP A 27 -16.12 9.68 -10.44
N ILE A 28 -15.04 10.32 -10.92
CA ILE A 28 -13.68 10.01 -10.47
C ILE A 28 -13.58 10.19 -8.96
N ARG A 29 -14.09 11.28 -8.41
CA ARG A 29 -14.05 11.53 -6.97
C ARG A 29 -14.84 10.48 -6.20
N ASN A 30 -16.05 10.17 -6.63
CA ASN A 30 -16.90 9.17 -5.96
C ASN A 30 -16.26 7.78 -5.98
N LEU A 31 -15.75 7.35 -7.14
CA LEU A 31 -15.07 6.06 -7.29
C LEU A 31 -13.80 5.99 -6.44
N THR A 32 -12.94 7.00 -6.54
CA THR A 32 -11.66 6.99 -5.80
C THR A 32 -11.87 7.07 -4.29
N GLN A 33 -12.88 7.82 -3.83
CA GLN A 33 -13.24 7.86 -2.41
C GLN A 33 -13.80 6.52 -1.90
N SER A 34 -14.65 5.84 -2.69
CA SER A 34 -15.25 4.57 -2.26
C SER A 34 -14.22 3.45 -2.09
N VAL A 35 -13.17 3.45 -2.90
CA VAL A 35 -12.06 2.48 -2.83
C VAL A 35 -10.83 3.02 -2.08
N GLY A 36 -10.92 4.19 -1.46
CA GLY A 36 -9.82 4.79 -0.69
C GLY A 36 -8.58 5.20 -1.51
N TYR A 37 -8.70 5.32 -2.83
CA TYR A 37 -7.63 5.75 -3.72
C TYR A 37 -7.40 7.27 -3.59
N LYS A 38 -6.20 7.68 -3.19
CA LYS A 38 -5.85 9.10 -3.00
C LYS A 38 -4.83 9.52 -4.05
N PHE A 39 -5.07 10.68 -4.65
CA PHE A 39 -4.15 11.31 -5.60
C PHE A 39 -4.18 12.83 -5.43
N TYR A 40 -3.08 13.49 -5.77
CA TYR A 40 -2.92 14.93 -5.61
C TYR A 40 -2.25 15.52 -6.84
N TYR A 41 -2.66 16.73 -7.22
CA TYR A 41 -2.00 17.48 -8.28
C TYR A 41 -0.94 18.41 -7.70
N ILE A 42 0.23 18.47 -8.31
CA ILE A 42 1.25 19.45 -8.01
C ILE A 42 1.27 20.47 -9.15
N ASP A 43 0.81 21.68 -8.88
CA ASP A 43 0.76 22.77 -9.87
C ASP A 43 2.14 23.15 -10.42
N LYS A 44 3.17 23.13 -9.56
CA LYS A 44 4.54 23.50 -9.90
C LYS A 44 5.11 22.63 -11.03
N ASP A 45 4.94 21.33 -10.90
CA ASP A 45 5.53 20.33 -11.81
C ASP A 45 4.51 19.84 -12.85
N LYS A 46 3.25 20.28 -12.75
CA LYS A 46 2.11 19.88 -13.58
C LYS A 46 1.88 18.37 -13.62
N ILE A 47 2.13 17.69 -12.50
CA ILE A 47 2.02 16.23 -12.37
C ILE A 47 0.94 15.83 -11.36
N PHE A 48 0.39 14.63 -11.54
CA PHE A 48 -0.42 13.97 -10.52
C PHE A 48 0.44 12.97 -9.75
N ILE A 49 0.53 13.15 -8.44
CA ILE A 49 1.03 12.12 -7.52
C ILE A 49 -0.10 11.15 -7.26
N HIS A 50 0.11 9.89 -7.61
CA HIS A 50 -0.84 8.83 -7.37
C HIS A 50 -0.11 7.51 -7.05
N PRO A 51 -0.69 6.62 -6.23
CA PRO A 51 -0.13 5.31 -5.98
C PRO A 51 -0.22 4.43 -7.24
N ASN A 52 0.77 3.57 -7.43
CA ASN A 52 0.72 2.47 -8.38
C ASN A 52 0.12 1.26 -7.68
N VAL A 53 -1.18 1.03 -7.88
CA VAL A 53 -1.94 -0.01 -7.19
C VAL A 53 -3.02 -0.59 -8.08
N THR A 54 -3.21 -1.90 -7.97
CA THR A 54 -4.35 -2.63 -8.52
C THR A 54 -5.27 -3.05 -7.38
N ILE A 55 -6.57 -2.75 -7.49
CA ILE A 55 -7.56 -2.98 -6.45
C ILE A 55 -8.47 -4.13 -6.88
N PHE A 56 -8.59 -5.15 -6.02
CA PHE A 56 -9.45 -6.30 -6.24
C PHE A 56 -10.71 -6.16 -5.41
N ILE A 57 -11.87 -6.32 -6.05
CA ILE A 57 -13.19 -6.08 -5.47
C ILE A 57 -14.02 -7.37 -5.59
N SER A 58 -14.77 -7.71 -4.54
CA SER A 58 -15.71 -8.85 -4.56
C SER A 58 -16.97 -8.53 -5.36
N PRO A 59 -17.77 -9.53 -5.75
CA PRO A 59 -19.07 -9.30 -6.38
C PRO A 59 -20.03 -8.42 -5.56
N ASP A 60 -19.94 -8.45 -4.22
CA ASP A 60 -20.72 -7.57 -3.33
C ASP A 60 -20.17 -6.13 -3.24
N GLY A 61 -19.13 -5.80 -4.00
CA GLY A 61 -18.53 -4.45 -4.03
C GLY A 61 -17.58 -4.17 -2.85
N LYS A 62 -17.14 -5.19 -2.12
CA LYS A 62 -16.18 -5.04 -1.01
C LYS A 62 -14.75 -5.06 -1.54
N VAL A 63 -13.89 -4.20 -1.01
CA VAL A 63 -12.46 -4.22 -1.37
C VAL A 63 -11.77 -5.37 -0.65
N MET A 64 -11.13 -6.24 -1.42
CA MET A 64 -10.57 -7.50 -0.94
C MET A 64 -9.06 -7.45 -0.85
N ARG A 65 -8.40 -6.79 -1.81
CA ARG A 65 -6.94 -6.67 -1.83
C ARG A 65 -6.46 -5.45 -2.60
N TYR A 66 -5.35 -4.89 -2.12
CA TYR A 66 -4.55 -3.90 -2.84
C TYR A 66 -3.21 -4.53 -3.18
N LEU A 67 -2.87 -4.57 -4.47
CA LEU A 67 -1.54 -4.99 -4.91
C LEU A 67 -0.77 -3.78 -5.41
N TYR A 68 0.32 -3.47 -4.72
CA TYR A 68 1.15 -2.30 -5.01
C TYR A 68 2.33 -2.64 -5.91
N GLY A 69 2.72 -1.64 -6.70
CA GLY A 69 3.94 -1.66 -7.49
C GLY A 69 3.71 -1.93 -8.98
N PRO A 70 4.77 -1.76 -9.78
CA PRO A 70 4.68 -1.81 -11.24
C PRO A 70 4.57 -3.23 -11.80
N PHE A 71 4.96 -4.25 -11.03
CA PHE A 71 4.97 -5.64 -11.48
C PHE A 71 4.20 -6.50 -10.48
N LEU A 72 3.09 -7.07 -10.95
CA LEU A 72 2.28 -8.00 -10.17
C LEU A 72 2.82 -9.42 -10.36
N LYS A 73 3.04 -10.15 -9.28
CA LYS A 73 3.38 -11.57 -9.37
C LYS A 73 2.11 -12.37 -9.65
N GLU A 74 2.18 -13.33 -10.57
CA GLU A 74 1.05 -14.18 -10.95
C GLU A 74 0.38 -14.85 -9.75
N LYS A 75 1.18 -15.31 -8.78
CA LYS A 75 0.69 -15.91 -7.53
C LYS A 75 -0.16 -14.94 -6.70
N ASP A 76 0.27 -13.69 -6.60
CA ASP A 76 -0.43 -12.68 -5.79
C ASP A 76 -1.75 -12.28 -6.45
N VAL A 77 -1.77 -12.17 -7.78
CA VAL A 77 -3.00 -11.95 -8.57
C VAL A 77 -3.97 -13.11 -8.41
N SER A 78 -3.48 -14.34 -8.53
CA SER A 78 -4.29 -15.56 -8.37
C SER A 78 -4.92 -15.65 -6.99
N LEU A 79 -4.15 -15.36 -5.94
CA LEU A 79 -4.66 -15.30 -4.57
C LEU A 79 -5.67 -14.16 -4.39
N ALA A 80 -5.42 -12.99 -4.97
CA ALA A 80 -6.34 -11.85 -4.91
C ALA A 80 -7.71 -12.18 -5.53
N PHE A 81 -7.74 -12.91 -6.65
CA PHE A 81 -8.99 -13.38 -7.26
C PHE A 81 -9.71 -14.42 -6.37
N ILE A 82 -8.98 -15.37 -5.77
CA ILE A 82 -9.58 -16.35 -4.86
C ILE A 82 -10.20 -15.66 -3.64
N ASP A 83 -9.50 -14.69 -3.06
CA ASP A 83 -10.00 -13.88 -1.93
C ASP A 83 -11.26 -13.12 -2.34
N ALA A 84 -11.26 -12.54 -3.55
CA ALA A 84 -12.41 -11.81 -4.09
C ALA A 84 -13.64 -12.67 -4.34
N GLN A 85 -13.45 -13.89 -4.84
CA GLN A 85 -14.55 -14.84 -5.04
C GLN A 85 -15.11 -15.38 -3.72
N ARG A 86 -14.25 -15.59 -2.71
CA ARG A 86 -14.66 -16.17 -1.42
C ARG A 86 -15.17 -15.13 -0.42
N GLU A 87 -15.07 -13.84 -0.75
CA GLU A 87 -15.35 -12.72 0.14
C GLU A 87 -14.62 -12.78 1.48
N LYS A 88 -13.44 -13.39 1.49
CA LYS A 88 -12.62 -13.55 2.69
C LYS A 88 -11.28 -12.89 2.43
N PRO A 89 -11.04 -11.68 2.99
CA PRO A 89 -9.75 -11.02 2.80
C PRO A 89 -8.68 -11.81 3.56
N SER A 90 -7.66 -12.30 2.85
CA SER A 90 -6.49 -12.86 3.52
C SER A 90 -5.68 -11.72 4.16
N ILE A 91 -5.48 -11.80 5.48
CA ILE A 91 -4.90 -10.71 6.29
C ILE A 91 -3.39 -10.61 6.00
N ASN A 92 -3.03 -9.84 4.96
CA ASN A 92 -1.66 -9.37 4.70
C ASN A 92 -1.55 -7.83 4.75
N ASN A 93 -2.67 -7.14 5.00
CA ASN A 93 -2.87 -5.71 4.78
C ASN A 93 -2.05 -4.77 5.69
N LEU A 94 -1.59 -5.26 6.85
CA LEU A 94 -0.82 -4.45 7.81
C LEU A 94 0.62 -4.21 7.35
N VAL A 95 1.21 -5.14 6.60
CA VAL A 95 2.59 -5.02 6.11
C VAL A 95 2.62 -4.11 4.87
N ASP A 96 1.62 -4.21 3.99
CA ASP A 96 1.54 -3.40 2.77
C ASP A 96 1.23 -1.92 3.07
N LEU A 97 0.45 -1.61 4.12
CA LEU A 97 0.20 -0.24 4.57
C LEU A 97 1.48 0.41 5.15
N ALA A 98 2.31 -0.37 5.86
CA ALA A 98 3.62 0.09 6.34
C ALA A 98 4.58 0.36 5.17
N VAL A 99 4.48 -0.41 4.08
CA VAL A 99 5.22 -0.20 2.83
C VAL A 99 4.71 1.02 2.04
N LEU A 100 3.53 1.58 2.30
CA LEU A 100 3.10 2.84 1.69
C LEU A 100 3.53 4.06 2.47
N ALA A 101 3.64 3.93 3.79
CA ALA A 101 4.02 5.02 4.67
C ALA A 101 5.51 5.42 4.50
N CYS A 102 6.37 4.54 3.99
CA CYS A 102 7.82 4.71 4.06
C CYS A 102 8.54 4.88 2.71
N TYR A 103 7.83 4.90 1.58
CA TYR A 103 8.48 4.87 0.27
C TYR A 103 8.23 6.13 -0.55
N ARG A 104 9.26 6.99 -0.56
CA ARG A 104 9.45 8.00 -1.61
C ARG A 104 10.11 7.31 -2.81
N TYR A 105 9.50 7.45 -3.98
CA TYR A 105 10.02 6.89 -5.24
C TYR A 105 11.35 7.56 -5.61
N ASP A 106 12.46 6.81 -5.55
CA ASP A 106 13.78 7.22 -6.04
C ASP A 106 13.91 6.84 -7.51
N HIS A 107 13.93 7.84 -8.39
CA HIS A 107 14.02 7.69 -9.85
C HIS A 107 15.33 7.05 -10.34
N SER A 108 16.32 6.80 -9.48
CA SER A 108 17.65 6.33 -9.90
C SER A 108 17.88 4.81 -9.81
N ARG A 109 17.10 4.05 -9.03
CA ARG A 109 17.46 2.64 -8.70
C ARG A 109 16.34 1.59 -8.75
N SER A 110 15.14 1.94 -9.18
CA SER A 110 14.03 0.97 -9.40
C SER A 110 13.77 0.03 -8.20
N ARG A 111 14.11 0.43 -6.97
CA ARG A 111 13.99 -0.38 -5.76
C ARG A 111 13.46 0.46 -4.62
N TYR A 112 12.55 -0.16 -3.90
CA TYR A 112 12.05 0.26 -2.61
C TYR A 112 13.24 0.18 -1.61
N VAL A 113 13.78 1.34 -1.15
CA VAL A 113 14.76 1.43 -0.05
C VAL A 113 14.08 1.80 1.29
N ILE A 114 14.32 1.01 2.34
CA ILE A 114 13.79 1.26 3.70
C ILE A 114 14.41 2.54 4.26
N ASP A 115 13.59 3.46 4.78
CA ASP A 115 14.09 4.68 5.45
C ASP A 115 14.88 4.30 6.72
N PRO A 116 16.18 4.61 6.80
CA PRO A 116 17.00 4.30 7.96
C PRO A 116 16.47 4.93 9.25
N THR A 117 15.77 6.06 9.20
CA THR A 117 15.28 6.75 10.41
C THR A 117 14.28 5.93 11.19
N LEU A 118 13.44 5.14 10.52
CA LEU A 118 12.47 4.26 11.20
C LEU A 118 13.14 3.05 11.86
N ILE A 119 14.21 2.52 11.27
CA ILE A 119 15.02 1.46 11.87
C ILE A 119 15.70 1.98 13.13
N PHE A 120 16.33 3.16 13.07
CA PHE A 120 16.97 3.76 14.24
C PHE A 120 15.96 4.13 15.33
N ALA A 121 14.77 4.61 14.98
CA ALA A 121 13.71 4.88 15.94
C ALA A 121 13.22 3.60 16.63
N GLY A 122 13.02 2.51 15.88
CA GLY A 122 12.64 1.20 16.43
C GLY A 122 13.69 0.63 17.39
N LEU A 123 14.97 0.69 17.01
CA LEU A 123 16.08 0.26 17.87
C LEU A 123 16.20 1.12 19.14
N GLY A 124 15.97 2.43 19.02
CA GLY A 124 15.97 3.35 20.17
C GLY A 124 14.88 3.04 21.20
N ILE A 125 13.67 2.77 20.74
CA ILE A 125 12.55 2.39 21.62
C ILE A 125 12.84 1.04 22.31
N PHE A 126 13.37 0.06 21.57
CA PHE A 126 13.70 -1.25 22.13
C PHE A 126 14.82 -1.17 23.19
N GLY A 127 15.82 -0.32 22.96
CA GLY A 127 16.90 -0.05 23.92
C GLY A 127 16.42 0.64 25.20
N LEU A 128 15.48 1.59 25.09
CA LEU A 128 14.87 2.22 26.25
C LEU A 128 14.05 1.22 27.08
N PHE A 129 13.27 0.36 26.42
CA PHE A 129 12.51 -0.68 27.12
C PHE A 129 13.40 -1.72 27.80
N SER A 130 14.49 -2.16 27.18
CA SER A 130 15.38 -3.16 27.77
C SER A 130 16.10 -2.62 29.02
N THR A 131 16.56 -1.38 28.98
CA THR A 131 17.23 -0.72 30.11
C THR A 131 16.29 -0.45 31.27
N LEU A 132 15.05 0.01 31.00
CA LEU A 132 14.01 0.18 32.01
C LEU A 132 13.60 -1.15 32.65
N SER A 133 13.45 -2.21 31.85
CA SER A 133 13.08 -3.54 32.36
C SER A 133 14.17 -4.12 33.25
N LEU A 134 15.45 -3.96 32.87
CA LEU A 134 16.59 -4.41 33.66
C LEU A 134 16.72 -3.62 34.97
N ALA A 135 16.53 -2.30 34.93
CA ALA A 135 16.54 -1.44 36.12
C ALA A 135 15.38 -1.79 37.09
N TYR A 136 14.19 -2.08 36.55
CA TYR A 136 13.06 -2.55 37.34
C TYR A 136 13.36 -3.88 38.03
N PHE A 137 13.92 -4.85 37.31
CA PHE A 137 14.27 -6.17 37.84
C PHE A 137 15.37 -6.08 38.91
N TYR A 138 16.39 -5.27 38.68
CA TYR A 138 17.48 -5.03 39.64
C TYR A 138 16.98 -4.37 40.94
N ASN A 139 16.10 -3.37 40.84
CA ASN A 139 15.48 -2.75 42.00
C ASN A 139 14.54 -3.68 42.76
N ARG A 140 13.91 -4.65 42.08
CA ARG A 140 13.10 -5.67 42.74
C ARG A 140 13.95 -6.64 43.54
N HIS A 141 15.04 -7.13 42.95
CA HIS A 141 15.98 -8.04 43.62
C HIS A 141 16.64 -7.42 44.86
N LYS A 142 16.91 -6.11 44.85
CA LYS A 142 17.49 -5.41 46.01
C LYS A 142 16.53 -5.31 47.21
N LYS A 143 15.21 -5.33 46.98
CA LYS A 143 14.21 -5.29 48.05
C LYS A 143 14.06 -6.65 48.76
N GLU A 144 14.38 -7.76 48.10
CA GLU A 144 14.27 -9.10 48.68
C GLU A 144 15.50 -9.50 49.53
N VAL A 145 16.63 -8.80 49.41
CA VAL A 145 17.89 -9.10 50.12
C VAL A 145 18.06 -8.30 51.42
N HIS A 146 17.19 -7.32 51.68
CA HIS A 146 17.22 -6.47 52.89
C HIS A 146 16.02 -6.67 53.83
N GLN A 147 15.29 -7.77 53.68
CA GLN A 147 14.27 -8.24 54.62
C GLN A 147 14.77 -9.50 55.32
#